data_AF-A0A9E5E033-F1
#
_entry.id   AF-A0A9E5E033-F1
#
_cell.length_a   1.000
_cell.length_b   1.000
_cell.length_c   1.000
_cell.angle_alpha   90.00
_cell.angle_beta   90.00
_cell.angle_gamma   90.00
#
_symmetry.space_group_name_H-M   'P 1'
#
loop_
_entity.id
_entity.type
_entity.pdbx_description
1 polymer ?
#
loop_
_entity_poly.entity_id
_entity_poly.type
_entity_poly.pdbx_seq_one_letter_code
_entity_poly.pdbx_strand_id
1 'polypeptide(L)'
;MLSIFPKLLDYSLFAPFLIRITLACVLYHFSKKNTDISKYKKIINPLLVIASLLLIIGLFTQAVALVVGIYLAYLIYKKIQAKAFLTSGVNYYLILFVLCLTLLIAGAGRFSIDLPL
;
A
#
# COMPACT_ATOMS: atom_id res chain seq x y z
N MET A 1 -17.56 1.72 -24.53
CA MET A 1 -17.19 0.41 -25.12
C MET A 1 -18.02 -0.67 -24.43
N LEU A 2 -18.53 -1.66 -25.16
CA LEU A 2 -19.17 -2.81 -24.55
C LEU A 2 -18.09 -3.59 -23.78
N SER A 3 -18.08 -3.48 -22.44
CA SER A 3 -17.35 -4.44 -21.61
C SER A 3 -17.97 -5.82 -21.86
N ILE A 4 -17.14 -6.87 -21.94
CA ILE A 4 -17.61 -8.25 -22.02
C ILE A 4 -18.50 -8.60 -20.80
N PHE A 5 -18.21 -7.95 -19.67
CA PHE A 5 -18.96 -8.11 -18.42
C PHE A 5 -19.29 -6.74 -17.81
N PRO A 6 -20.33 -6.05 -18.32
CA PRO A 6 -20.67 -4.70 -17.85
C PRO A 6 -21.12 -4.71 -16.38
N LYS A 7 -21.78 -5.78 -15.92
CA LYS A 7 -22.21 -5.95 -14.52
C LYS A 7 -21.04 -6.04 -13.52
N LEU A 8 -19.83 -6.39 -13.95
CA LEU A 8 -18.67 -6.41 -13.04
C LEU A 8 -18.19 -5.00 -12.69
N LEU A 9 -18.48 -4.00 -13.52
CA LEU A 9 -18.09 -2.61 -13.27
C LEU A 9 -18.88 -1.99 -12.11
N ASP A 10 -20.05 -2.54 -11.78
CA ASP A 10 -20.84 -2.17 -10.59
C ASP A 10 -20.06 -2.44 -9.28
N TYR A 11 -19.08 -3.34 -9.33
CA TYR A 11 -18.16 -3.65 -8.22
C TYR A 11 -16.85 -2.85 -8.29
N SER A 12 -16.81 -1.74 -9.03
CA SER A 12 -15.63 -0.86 -9.11
C SER A 12 -15.11 -0.41 -7.74
N LEU A 13 -16.00 -0.10 -6.80
CA LEU A 13 -15.66 0.28 -5.41
C LEU A 13 -15.12 -0.90 -4.57
N PHE A 14 -15.20 -2.13 -5.07
CA PHE A 14 -14.60 -3.31 -4.44
C PHE A 14 -13.10 -3.42 -4.72
N ALA A 15 -12.62 -2.79 -5.81
CA ALA A 15 -11.19 -2.82 -6.16
C ALA A 15 -10.32 -2.10 -5.12
N PRO A 16 -10.63 -0.86 -4.67
CA PRO A 16 -9.83 -0.20 -3.62
C PRO A 16 -9.87 -0.97 -2.29
N PHE A 17 -10.98 -1.63 -1.97
CA PHE A 17 -11.08 -2.50 -0.78
C PHE A 17 -10.06 -3.66 -0.84
N LEU A 18 -10.01 -4.39 -1.95
CA LEU A 18 -9.05 -5.50 -2.11
C LEU A 18 -7.61 -5.01 -2.05
N ILE A 19 -7.31 -3.88 -2.69
CA ILE A 19 -5.98 -3.29 -2.67
C ILE A 19 -5.59 -2.91 -1.24
N ARG A 20 -6.50 -2.29 -0.50
CA ARG A 20 -6.31 -1.86 0.89
C ARG A 20 -5.99 -3.01 1.83
N ILE A 21 -6.78 -4.09 1.78
CA ILE A 21 -6.51 -5.30 2.58
C ILE A 21 -5.16 -5.92 2.20
N THR A 22 -4.88 -6.05 0.90
CA THR A 22 -3.59 -6.59 0.42
C THR A 22 -2.42 -5.78 0.96
N LEU A 23 -2.48 -4.46 0.82
CA LEU A 23 -1.42 -3.54 1.23
C LEU A 23 -1.23 -3.58 2.74
N ALA A 24 -2.33 -3.59 3.51
CA ALA A 24 -2.28 -3.71 4.97
C ALA A 24 -1.62 -5.03 5.44
N CYS A 25 -2.05 -6.17 4.89
CA CYS A 25 -1.49 -7.47 5.24
C CYS A 25 0.02 -7.51 5.02
N VAL A 26 0.49 -6.98 3.88
CA VAL A 26 1.92 -7.04 3.64
C VAL A 26 2.70 -5.99 4.41
N LEU A 27 2.17 -4.79 4.64
CA LEU A 27 2.82 -3.83 5.55
C LEU A 27 2.98 -4.41 6.96
N TYR A 28 1.96 -5.11 7.45
CA TYR A 28 2.02 -5.79 8.74
C TYR A 28 3.11 -6.87 8.76
N HIS A 29 3.17 -7.70 7.72
CA HIS A 29 4.25 -8.68 7.55
C HIS A 29 5.63 -7.99 7.48
N PHE A 30 5.72 -6.85 6.78
CA PHE A 30 6.97 -6.12 6.62
C PHE A 30 7.44 -5.49 7.92
N SER A 31 6.53 -5.03 8.79
CA SER A 31 6.87 -4.57 10.15
C SER A 31 7.58 -5.65 10.97
N LYS A 32 7.19 -6.92 10.80
CA LYS A 32 7.85 -8.07 11.46
C LYS A 32 9.17 -8.45 10.79
N LYS A 33 9.22 -8.45 9.46
CA LYS A 33 10.36 -8.93 8.67
C LYS A 33 11.47 -7.89 8.43
N ASN A 34 11.19 -6.59 8.57
CA ASN A 34 12.20 -5.55 8.36
C ASN A 34 13.24 -5.55 9.49
N THR A 35 14.32 -6.28 9.26
CA THR A 35 15.45 -6.41 10.18
C THR A 35 16.60 -5.44 9.83
N ASP A 36 16.57 -4.78 8.66
CA ASP A 36 17.79 -4.17 8.07
C ASP A 36 17.87 -2.62 8.10
N ILE A 37 16.89 -1.91 8.67
CA ILE A 37 16.99 -0.44 8.91
C ILE A 37 17.35 -0.21 10.38
N SER A 38 18.57 -0.59 10.75
CA SER A 38 19.04 -0.71 12.15
C SER A 38 18.90 0.56 13.01
N LYS A 39 18.91 1.76 12.39
CA LYS A 39 18.89 3.03 13.14
C LYS A 39 17.49 3.59 13.45
N TYR A 40 16.49 3.31 12.61
CA TYR A 40 15.15 3.92 12.72
C TYR A 40 14.04 2.89 12.97
N LYS A 41 14.40 1.62 13.18
CA LYS A 41 13.47 0.50 13.40
C LYS A 41 12.42 0.78 14.48
N LYS A 42 12.82 1.43 15.58
CA LYS A 42 11.94 1.73 16.71
C LYS A 42 10.78 2.68 16.35
N ILE A 43 10.95 3.50 15.31
CA ILE A 43 9.94 4.49 14.88
C ILE A 43 9.17 3.95 13.67
N ILE A 44 9.86 3.33 12.71
CA ILE A 44 9.26 2.86 11.46
C ILE A 44 8.31 1.68 11.71
N ASN A 45 8.70 0.70 12.55
CA ASN A 45 7.88 -0.49 12.79
C ASN A 45 6.50 -0.17 13.39
N PRO A 46 6.38 0.62 14.49
CA PRO A 46 5.05 0.96 14.99
C PRO A 46 4.25 1.79 13.99
N LEU A 47 4.90 2.68 13.23
CA LEU A 47 4.22 3.43 12.17
C LEU A 47 3.63 2.52 11.09
N LEU A 48 4.35 1.47 10.67
CA LEU A 48 3.85 0.48 9.72
C LEU A 48 2.68 -0.34 10.29
N VAL A 49 2.72 -0.70 11.58
CA VAL A 49 1.60 -1.40 12.24
C VAL A 49 0.36 -0.50 12.28
N ILE A 50 0.53 0.75 12.70
CA ILE A 50 -0.57 1.73 12.74
C ILE A 50 -1.14 1.95 11.34
N ALA A 51 -0.28 2.15 10.33
CA ALA A 51 -0.69 2.26 8.93
C ALA A 51 -1.45 1.03 8.44
N SER A 52 -1.00 -0.18 8.79
CA SER A 52 -1.71 -1.41 8.41
C SER A 52 -3.09 -1.51 9.05
N LEU A 53 -3.26 -1.12 10.31
CA LEU A 53 -4.56 -1.10 11.00
C LEU A 53 -5.49 -0.04 10.41
N LEU A 54 -4.98 1.17 10.16
CA LEU A 54 -5.73 2.25 9.54
C LEU A 54 -6.23 1.86 8.15
N LEU A 55 -5.41 1.17 7.35
CA LEU A 55 -5.85 0.63 6.07
C LEU A 55 -6.89 -0.48 6.25
N ILE A 56 -6.77 -1.42 7.19
CA ILE A 56 -7.81 -2.45 7.41
C ILE A 56 -9.17 -1.83 7.75
N ILE A 57 -9.17 -0.82 8.61
CA ILE A 57 -10.38 -0.11 9.03
C ILE A 57 -10.88 0.82 7.91
N GLY A 58 -9.97 1.32 7.08
CA GLY A 58 -10.28 2.24 5.99
C GLY A 58 -10.47 3.64 6.49
N LEU A 59 -9.59 4.08 7.39
CA LEU A 59 -9.56 5.43 7.94
C LEU A 59 -8.31 6.16 7.42
N PHE A 60 -8.47 7.42 7.01
CA PHE A 60 -7.41 8.25 6.42
C PHE A 60 -6.65 7.56 5.27
N THR A 61 -7.38 6.82 4.43
CA THR A 61 -6.82 5.93 3.40
C THR A 61 -5.87 6.63 2.44
N GLN A 62 -6.23 7.82 1.95
CA GLN A 62 -5.38 8.60 1.05
C GLN A 62 -4.12 9.11 1.76
N ALA A 63 -4.24 9.58 3.00
CA ALA A 63 -3.09 10.06 3.78
C ALA A 63 -2.12 8.92 4.11
N VAL A 64 -2.64 7.76 4.53
CA VAL A 64 -1.82 6.57 4.81
C VAL A 64 -1.17 6.05 3.53
N ALA A 65 -1.90 6.01 2.41
CA ALA A 65 -1.35 5.62 1.11
C ALA A 65 -0.20 6.54 0.67
N LEU A 66 -0.30 7.85 0.92
CA LEU A 66 0.75 8.82 0.64
C LEU A 66 1.99 8.58 1.50
N VAL A 67 1.83 8.46 2.83
CA VAL A 67 2.96 8.24 3.76
C VAL A 67 3.68 6.93 3.44
N VAL A 68 2.93 5.85 3.21
CA VAL A 68 3.48 4.54 2.83
C VAL A 68 4.12 4.61 1.44
N GLY A 69 3.52 5.35 0.50
CA GLY A 69 4.06 5.57 -0.84
C GLY A 69 5.44 6.22 -0.81
N ILE A 70 5.61 7.27 0.01
CA ILE A 70 6.92 7.93 0.22
C ILE A 70 7.94 6.94 0.79
N TYR A 71 7.54 6.14 1.78
CA TYR A 71 8.42 5.13 2.36
C TYR A 71 8.87 4.07 1.34
N LEU A 72 7.95 3.58 0.50
CA LEU A 72 8.25 2.62 -0.56
C LEU A 72 9.14 3.23 -1.65
N ALA A 73 8.89 4.49 -2.03
CA ALA A 73 9.74 5.21 -2.98
C ALA A 73 11.19 5.33 -2.45
N TYR A 74 11.36 5.61 -1.17
CA TYR A 74 12.69 5.62 -0.52
C TYR A 74 13.37 4.26 -0.59
N LEU A 75 12.65 3.15 -0.35
CA LEU A 75 13.21 1.79 -0.46
C LEU A 75 13.61 1.45 -1.89
N ILE A 76 12.78 1.83 -2.87
CA ILE A 76 13.08 1.66 -4.29
C ILE A 76 14.35 2.43 -4.63
N TYR A 77 14.46 3.69 -4.21
CA TYR A 77 15.66 4.52 -4.42
C TYR A 77 16.92 3.86 -3.84
N LYS A 78 16.88 3.37 -2.59
CA LYS A 78 18.01 2.66 -1.97
C LYS A 78 18.42 1.41 -2.77
N LYS A 79 17.45 0.68 -3.33
CA LYS A 79 17.70 -0.52 -4.15
C LYS A 79 18.27 -0.19 -5.53
N ILE A 80 17.83 0.90 -6.15
CA ILE A 80 18.41 1.42 -7.40
C ILE A 80 19.89 1.77 -7.19
N GLN A 81 20.20 2.48 -6.10
CA GLN A 81 21.58 2.83 -5.76
C GLN A 81 22.46 1.58 -5.53
N ALA A 82 21.89 0.54 -4.95
CA ALA A 82 22.56 -0.75 -4.75
C ALA A 82 22.68 -1.61 -6.02
N LYS A 83 22.27 -1.11 -7.21
CA LYS A 83 22.20 -1.85 -8.49
C LYS A 83 21.44 -3.18 -8.40
N ALA A 84 20.56 -3.30 -7.41
CA ALA A 84 19.72 -4.47 -7.18
C ALA A 84 18.27 -4.21 -7.62
N PHE A 85 18.06 -3.21 -8.48
CA PHE A 85 16.75 -2.89 -9.02
C PHE A 85 16.27 -4.06 -9.89
N LEU A 86 15.08 -4.56 -9.60
CA LEU A 86 14.45 -5.70 -10.26
C LEU A 86 15.14 -7.07 -10.09
N THR A 87 16.10 -7.21 -9.18
CA THR A 87 16.62 -8.54 -8.80
C THR A 87 15.51 -9.36 -8.11
N SER A 88 15.55 -10.69 -8.23
CA SER A 88 14.53 -11.62 -7.69
C SER A 88 14.17 -11.28 -6.23
N GLY A 89 12.91 -10.88 -6.01
CA GLY A 89 12.38 -10.42 -4.71
C GLY A 89 12.20 -8.89 -4.56
N VAL A 90 12.81 -8.07 -5.43
CA VAL A 90 12.80 -6.59 -5.35
C VAL A 90 11.61 -5.96 -6.09
N ASN A 91 11.03 -6.63 -7.09
CA ASN A 91 9.83 -6.18 -7.84
C ASN A 91 8.63 -5.88 -6.92
N TYR A 92 8.65 -6.47 -5.73
CA TYR A 92 7.62 -6.34 -4.73
C TYR A 92 7.37 -4.88 -4.28
N TYR A 93 8.43 -4.08 -4.10
CA TYR A 93 8.27 -2.69 -3.64
C TYR A 93 7.64 -1.79 -4.70
N LEU A 94 7.97 -2.03 -5.97
CA LEU A 94 7.39 -1.29 -7.09
C LEU A 94 5.90 -1.60 -7.20
N ILE A 95 5.51 -2.87 -7.11
CA ILE A 95 4.10 -3.28 -7.13
C ILE A 95 3.33 -2.61 -5.99
N LEU A 96 3.84 -2.68 -4.76
CA LEU A 96 3.22 -1.99 -3.62
C LEU A 96 3.09 -0.48 -3.82
N PHE A 97 4.11 0.15 -4.41
CA PHE A 97 4.10 1.58 -4.67
C PHE A 97 2.99 1.95 -5.67
N VAL A 98 2.80 1.15 -6.73
CA VAL A 98 1.69 1.32 -7.68
C VAL A 98 0.34 1.11 -7.00
N LEU A 99 0.22 0.14 -6.09
CA LEU A 99 -1.00 -0.05 -5.29
C LEU A 99 -1.30 1.16 -4.39
N CYS A 100 -0.28 1.78 -3.79
CA CYS A 100 -0.42 3.04 -3.04
C CYS A 100 -0.94 4.17 -3.95
N LEU A 101 -0.37 4.36 -5.14
CA LEU A 101 -0.86 5.36 -6.10
C LEU A 101 -2.30 5.11 -6.50
N THR A 102 -2.66 3.83 -6.70
CA THR A 102 -4.03 3.43 -7.02
C THR A 102 -5.00 3.81 -5.90
N LEU A 103 -4.65 3.56 -4.63
CA LEU A 103 -5.46 3.98 -3.47
C LEU A 103 -5.53 5.50 -3.30
N LEU A 104 -4.46 6.22 -3.64
CA LEU A 104 -4.43 7.67 -3.55
C LEU A 104 -5.47 8.30 -4.52
N ILE A 105 -5.56 7.75 -5.73
CA ILE A 105 -6.49 8.20 -6.77
C ILE A 105 -7.91 7.65 -6.54
N ALA A 106 -8.04 6.35 -6.27
CA ALA A 106 -9.34 5.67 -6.18
C ALA A 106 -10.01 5.82 -4.80
N GLY A 107 -9.27 6.24 -3.77
CA GLY A 107 -9.77 6.44 -2.42
C GLY A 107 -9.97 5.14 -1.63
N ALA A 108 -10.87 5.20 -0.64
CA ALA A 108 -11.02 4.18 0.40
C ALA A 108 -11.78 2.91 -0.04
N GLY A 109 -12.66 3.04 -1.05
CA GLY A 109 -13.51 1.98 -1.58
C GLY A 109 -14.71 1.65 -0.69
N ARG A 110 -15.34 0.48 -0.91
CA ARG A 110 -16.41 -0.02 -0.03
C ARG A 110 -15.86 -0.43 1.35
N PHE A 111 -16.74 -0.41 2.34
CA PHE A 111 -16.47 -0.82 3.74
C PHE A 111 -15.34 -0.01 4.41
N SER A 112 -15.14 1.25 4.00
CA SER A 112 -14.27 2.19 4.69
C SER A 112 -15.07 3.06 5.66
N ILE A 113 -14.40 3.51 6.71
CA ILE A 113 -14.93 4.55 7.61
C ILE A 113 -14.68 5.94 7.02
N ASP A 114 -13.61 6.12 6.23
CA ASP A 114 -13.48 7.23 5.28
C ASP A 114 -14.60 7.12 4.25
N LEU A 115 -15.73 7.73 4.55
CA LEU A 115 -16.72 8.09 3.54
C LEU A 115 -16.20 9.32 2.81
N PRO A 116 -16.17 9.33 1.47
CA PRO A 116 -15.96 10.56 0.74
C PRO A 116 -17.14 11.47 1.09
N LEU A 117 -16.86 12.55 1.83
CA LEU A 117 -17.79 13.68 1.96
C LEU A 117 -18.04 14.29 0.58
#